data_AF-A0A5C5ZPJ3-F1
#
_entry.id   AF-A0A5C5ZPJ3-F1
#
_cell.length_a   1.000
_cell.length_b   1.000
_cell.length_c   1.000
_cell.angle_alpha   90.00
_cell.angle_beta   90.00
_cell.angle_gamma   90.00
#
_symmetry.space_group_name_H-M   'P 1'
#
loop_
_entity.id
_entity.type
_entity.pdbx_description
1 polymer ?
#
loop_
_entity_poly.entity_id
_entity_poly.type
_entity_poly.pdbx_seq_one_letter_code
_entity_poly.pdbx_strand_id
1 'polypeptide(L)'
;MSKSRWRAPLIALAIVASFVLLAEMVLGGRGRMTSAVSPDGRYRITLDEGSNFIDRNFDLLIWDRQTSSETRFQYLHDQSPLIKREHFVWSPDSRMAALVGDRYFTIPEAELPSGDLICLVYDVQENLLYDNYDHAEPSADRVPAERAKELFGNAILEPAPPIE
;
A
#
# COMPACT_ATOMS: atom_id res chain seq x y z
N MET A 1 -20.88 -52.51 -16.96
CA MET A 1 -19.68 -51.71 -16.66
C MET A 1 -19.85 -51.03 -15.31
N SER A 2 -19.00 -51.36 -14.34
CA SER A 2 -19.11 -50.87 -12.95
C SER A 2 -18.90 -49.36 -12.89
N LYS A 3 -19.89 -48.63 -12.36
CA LYS A 3 -19.83 -47.19 -12.07
C LYS A 3 -18.71 -46.81 -11.09
N SER A 4 -18.01 -47.78 -10.46
CA SER A 4 -16.94 -47.49 -9.48
C SER A 4 -15.58 -47.17 -10.10
N ARG A 5 -15.30 -47.59 -11.35
CA ARG A 5 -13.96 -47.42 -11.96
C ARG A 5 -13.59 -45.97 -12.28
N TRP A 6 -14.59 -45.08 -12.38
CA TRP A 6 -14.37 -43.67 -12.69
C TRP A 6 -14.25 -42.76 -11.45
N ARG A 7 -14.53 -43.26 -10.25
CA ARG A 7 -14.53 -42.42 -9.04
C ARG A 7 -13.12 -42.05 -8.58
N ALA A 8 -12.20 -43.00 -8.61
CA ALA A 8 -10.81 -42.80 -8.19
C ALA A 8 -10.08 -41.68 -8.99
N PRO A 9 -10.10 -41.66 -10.35
CA PRO A 9 -9.43 -40.60 -11.09
C PRO A 9 -10.09 -39.23 -10.89
N LEU A 10 -11.43 -39.17 -10.69
CA LEU A 10 -12.12 -37.91 -10.41
C LEU A 10 -11.77 -37.35 -9.03
N ILE A 11 -11.64 -38.20 -8.01
CA ILE A 11 -11.21 -37.79 -6.66
C ILE A 11 -9.76 -37.28 -6.71
N ALA A 12 -8.87 -38.00 -7.40
CA ALA A 12 -7.48 -37.57 -7.55
C ALA A 12 -7.38 -36.21 -8.26
N LEU A 13 -8.17 -35.99 -9.33
CA LEU A 13 -8.23 -34.72 -10.02
C LEU A 13 -8.74 -33.59 -9.13
N ALA A 14 -9.79 -33.83 -8.34
CA ALA A 14 -10.32 -32.85 -7.41
C ALA A 14 -9.28 -32.45 -6.35
N ILE A 15 -8.55 -33.42 -5.79
CA ILE A 15 -7.48 -33.15 -4.82
C ILE A 15 -6.38 -32.29 -5.45
N VAL A 16 -5.91 -32.66 -6.65
CA VAL A 16 -4.86 -31.88 -7.35
C VAL A 16 -5.36 -30.46 -7.65
N ALA A 17 -6.60 -30.30 -8.13
CA ALA A 17 -7.17 -28.98 -8.38
C ALA A 17 -7.27 -28.14 -7.10
N SER A 18 -7.67 -28.73 -5.96
CA SER A 18 -7.68 -28.05 -4.66
C SER A 18 -6.28 -27.62 -4.21
N PHE A 19 -5.26 -28.45 -4.41
CA PHE A 19 -3.87 -28.07 -4.09
C PHE A 19 -3.34 -26.97 -5.00
N VAL A 20 -3.67 -26.97 -6.29
CA VAL A 20 -3.31 -25.90 -7.22
C VAL A 20 -3.96 -24.58 -6.81
N LEU A 21 -5.26 -24.59 -6.52
CA LEU A 21 -5.98 -23.40 -6.04
C LEU A 21 -5.40 -22.88 -4.71
N LEU A 22 -5.11 -23.79 -3.76
CA LEU A 22 -4.49 -23.41 -2.49
C LEU A 22 -3.07 -22.85 -2.70
N ALA A 23 -2.29 -23.45 -3.58
CA ALA A 23 -0.96 -22.96 -3.92
C ALA A 23 -1.01 -21.61 -4.62
N GLU A 24 -1.97 -21.35 -5.50
CA GLU A 24 -2.17 -20.02 -6.09
C GLU A 24 -2.60 -18.98 -5.05
N MET A 25 -3.47 -19.35 -4.09
CA MET A 25 -3.81 -18.46 -2.98
C MET A 25 -2.62 -18.16 -2.06
N VAL A 26 -1.71 -19.12 -1.84
CA VAL A 26 -0.56 -18.98 -0.93
C VAL A 26 0.67 -18.37 -1.61
N LEU A 27 0.92 -18.69 -2.88
CA LEU A 27 2.12 -18.29 -3.62
C LEU A 27 1.88 -17.20 -4.67
N GLY A 28 0.65 -17.10 -5.19
CA GLY A 28 0.29 -16.17 -6.26
C GLY A 28 0.01 -14.75 -5.80
N GLY A 29 -0.15 -14.53 -4.49
CA GLY A 29 -0.40 -13.22 -3.91
C GLY A 29 0.88 -12.44 -3.63
N ARG A 30 1.73 -12.16 -4.64
CA ARG A 30 2.56 -10.95 -4.53
C ARG A 30 1.60 -9.79 -4.72
N GLY A 31 1.30 -9.10 -3.62
CA GLY A 31 0.26 -8.09 -3.58
C GLY A 31 0.59 -6.90 -4.47
N ARG A 32 -0.39 -6.02 -4.61
CA ARG A 32 -0.27 -4.83 -5.45
C ARG A 32 0.92 -4.01 -4.97
N MET A 33 1.79 -3.65 -5.92
CA MET A 33 2.98 -2.86 -5.63
C MET A 33 2.81 -1.49 -6.25
N THR A 34 2.47 -0.51 -5.41
CA THR A 34 2.62 0.90 -5.75
C THR A 34 4.07 1.30 -5.47
N SER A 35 4.73 2.01 -6.38
CA SER A 35 6.07 2.52 -6.12
C SER A 35 6.32 3.87 -6.79
N ALA A 36 7.23 4.65 -6.22
CA ALA A 36 7.72 5.89 -6.82
C ALA A 36 9.19 6.10 -6.51
N VAL A 37 9.86 6.82 -7.41
CA VAL A 37 11.25 7.27 -7.24
C VAL A 37 11.24 8.75 -6.88
N SER A 38 12.07 9.15 -5.92
CA SER A 38 12.20 10.55 -5.53
C SER A 38 12.68 11.42 -6.70
N PRO A 39 12.37 12.74 -6.70
CA PRO A 39 12.78 13.65 -7.77
C PRO A 39 14.29 13.67 -8.05
N ASP A 40 15.13 13.56 -7.01
CA ASP A 40 16.58 13.47 -7.13
C ASP A 40 17.09 12.09 -7.59
N GLY A 41 16.20 11.11 -7.69
CA GLY A 41 16.49 9.74 -8.08
C GLY A 41 17.17 8.89 -6.99
N ARG A 42 17.41 9.42 -5.78
CA ARG A 42 18.13 8.72 -4.72
C ARG A 42 17.31 7.64 -4.04
N TYR A 43 16.05 7.94 -3.74
CA TYR A 43 15.18 7.07 -2.98
C TYR A 43 14.15 6.40 -3.88
N ARG A 44 13.81 5.16 -3.57
CA ARG A 44 12.60 4.51 -4.07
C ARG A 44 11.75 4.11 -2.89
N ILE A 45 10.48 4.47 -2.92
CA ILE A 45 9.48 4.01 -1.97
C ILE A 45 8.56 3.00 -2.66
N THR A 46 8.27 1.91 -1.96
CA THR A 46 7.41 0.82 -2.44
C THR A 46 6.43 0.44 -1.35
N LEU A 47 5.16 0.28 -1.73
CA LEU A 47 4.15 -0.35 -0.92
C LEU A 47 4.13 -1.83 -1.29
N ASP A 48 4.40 -2.70 -0.33
CA ASP A 48 4.42 -4.15 -0.50
C ASP A 48 3.25 -4.76 0.28
N GLU A 49 2.17 -5.06 -0.44
CA GLU A 49 1.04 -5.80 0.13
C GLU A 49 1.39 -7.28 0.25
N GLY A 50 1.24 -7.82 1.46
CA GLY A 50 1.25 -9.27 1.65
C GLY A 50 0.06 -9.95 0.95
N SER A 51 0.09 -11.28 0.84
CA SER A 51 -0.95 -12.10 0.18
C SER A 51 -2.30 -12.16 0.91
N ASN A 52 -2.58 -11.27 1.87
CA ASN A 52 -3.78 -11.33 2.71
C ASN A 52 -4.92 -10.51 2.08
N PHE A 53 -6.00 -11.19 1.70
CA PHE A 53 -7.15 -10.57 1.01
C PHE A 53 -8.25 -10.02 1.94
N ILE A 54 -8.13 -10.24 3.26
CA ILE A 54 -9.18 -9.89 4.22
C ILE A 54 -8.90 -8.50 4.80
N ASP A 55 -7.68 -8.28 5.28
CA ASP A 55 -7.22 -7.00 5.85
C ASP A 55 -6.04 -6.50 5.02
N ARG A 56 -6.10 -5.25 4.55
CA ARG A 56 -5.03 -4.67 3.72
C ARG A 56 -3.91 -4.12 4.60
N ASN A 57 -3.12 -5.02 5.16
CA ASN A 57 -1.84 -4.70 5.78
C ASN A 57 -0.74 -4.63 4.71
N PHE A 58 0.18 -3.69 4.86
CA PHE A 58 1.28 -3.53 3.91
C PHE A 58 2.59 -3.13 4.61
N ASP A 59 3.69 -3.44 3.95
CA ASP A 59 5.00 -2.93 4.31
C ASP A 59 5.32 -1.71 3.43
N LEU A 60 5.90 -0.69 4.04
CA LEU A 60 6.50 0.43 3.34
C LEU A 60 8.01 0.19 3.26
N LEU A 61 8.51 0.00 2.04
CA LEU A 61 9.92 -0.25 1.75
C LEU A 61 10.56 1.00 1.16
N ILE A 62 11.61 1.49 1.80
CA ILE A 62 12.39 2.64 1.34
C ILE A 62 13.79 2.18 1.02
N TRP A 63 14.15 2.25 -0.26
CA TRP A 63 15.48 1.90 -0.74
C TRP A 63 16.28 3.16 -1.05
N ASP A 64 17.39 3.35 -0.33
CA ASP A 64 18.42 4.34 -0.67
C ASP A 64 19.37 3.72 -1.71
N ARG A 65 19.28 4.21 -2.94
CA ARG A 65 20.05 3.69 -4.08
C ARG A 65 21.54 4.04 -4.01
N GLN A 66 21.91 5.05 -3.23
CA GLN A 66 23.30 5.47 -3.08
C GLN A 66 24.04 4.56 -2.11
N THR A 67 23.42 4.24 -0.98
CA THR A 67 23.99 3.37 0.07
C THR A 67 23.65 1.89 -0.14
N SER A 68 22.69 1.58 -1.01
CA SER A 68 22.08 0.26 -1.17
C SER A 68 21.43 -0.27 0.11
N SER A 69 20.99 0.61 1.01
CA SER A 69 20.28 0.22 2.23
C SER A 69 18.76 0.26 2.02
N GLU A 70 18.06 -0.68 2.64
CA GLU A 70 16.59 -0.73 2.69
C GLU A 70 16.11 -0.50 4.13
N THR A 71 15.12 0.36 4.29
CA THR A 71 14.36 0.53 5.53
C THR A 71 12.94 0.01 5.29
N ARG A 72 12.42 -0.77 6.25
CA ARG A 72 11.07 -1.36 6.21
C ARG A 72 10.25 -0.85 7.38
N PHE A 73 9.04 -0.37 7.09
CA PHE A 73 8.02 -0.08 8.10
C PHE A 73 6.83 -0.99 7.89
N GLN A 74 6.46 -1.71 8.94
CA GLN A 74 5.27 -2.55 8.90
C GLN A 74 4.06 -1.72 9.33
N TYR A 75 3.11 -1.50 8.41
CA TYR A 75 1.89 -0.76 8.68
C TYR A 75 0.74 -1.75 8.92
N LEU A 76 0.39 -1.92 10.20
CA LEU A 76 -0.54 -2.96 10.69
C LEU A 76 -1.95 -2.43 10.95
N HIS A 77 -2.26 -1.23 10.47
CA HIS A 77 -3.61 -0.70 10.57
C HIS A 77 -4.45 -1.32 9.46
N ASP A 78 -5.60 -1.88 9.85
CA ASP A 78 -6.58 -2.37 8.89
C ASP A 78 -6.96 -1.24 7.93
N GLN A 79 -6.87 -1.48 6.63
CA GLN A 79 -7.24 -0.53 5.59
C GLN A 79 -8.29 -1.16 4.69
N SER A 80 -9.10 -0.30 4.06
CA SER A 80 -10.19 -0.79 3.22
C SER A 80 -9.66 -1.73 2.13
N PRO A 81 -10.22 -2.95 1.99
CA PRO A 81 -9.90 -3.83 0.87
C PRO A 81 -10.49 -3.31 -0.45
N LEU A 82 -11.23 -2.21 -0.40
CA LEU A 82 -11.93 -1.60 -1.53
C LEU A 82 -11.18 -0.42 -2.14
N ILE A 83 -9.92 -0.19 -1.77
CA ILE A 83 -9.05 0.82 -2.37
C ILE A 83 -8.86 0.49 -3.86
N LYS A 84 -9.11 1.49 -4.70
CA LYS A 84 -9.08 1.39 -6.17
C LYS A 84 -8.04 2.29 -6.79
N ARG A 85 -7.63 3.34 -6.09
CA ARG A 85 -6.66 4.33 -6.56
C ARG A 85 -5.62 4.55 -5.48
N GLU A 86 -4.36 4.53 -5.88
CA GLU A 86 -3.23 4.72 -4.96
C GLU A 86 -2.00 5.17 -5.73
N HIS A 87 -1.23 6.10 -5.16
CA HIS A 87 0.12 6.42 -5.60
C HIS A 87 0.94 7.07 -4.48
N PHE A 88 2.24 7.15 -4.72
CA PHE A 88 3.14 7.96 -3.91
C PHE A 88 3.35 9.34 -4.55
N VAL A 89 3.30 10.38 -3.72
CA VAL A 89 3.66 11.76 -4.08
C VAL A 89 4.92 12.14 -3.32
N TRP A 90 5.96 12.55 -4.03
CA TRP A 90 7.19 13.06 -3.43
C TRP A 90 7.14 14.57 -3.27
N SER A 91 7.72 15.09 -2.19
CA SER A 91 7.99 16.53 -2.08
C SER A 91 9.04 16.94 -3.12
N PRO A 92 9.00 18.20 -3.61
CA PRO A 92 9.94 18.66 -4.64
C PRO A 92 11.43 18.52 -4.25
N ASP A 93 11.73 18.58 -2.95
CA ASP A 93 13.07 18.48 -2.39
C ASP A 93 13.52 17.03 -2.09
N SER A 94 12.72 16.02 -2.48
CA SER A 94 12.99 14.58 -2.25
C SER A 94 13.07 14.15 -0.79
N ARG A 95 12.65 15.01 0.16
CA ARG A 95 12.69 14.70 1.59
C ARG A 95 11.49 13.88 2.07
N MET A 96 10.31 14.17 1.54
CA MET A 96 9.05 13.59 2.02
C MET A 96 8.39 12.76 0.94
N ALA A 97 7.71 11.69 1.32
CA ALA A 97 6.82 10.93 0.46
C ALA A 97 5.46 10.73 1.14
N ALA A 98 4.36 11.05 0.45
CA ALA A 98 3.01 10.78 0.89
C ALA A 98 2.42 9.59 0.14
N LEU A 99 1.69 8.72 0.85
CA LEU A 99 0.83 7.71 0.24
C LEU A 99 -0.59 8.28 0.15
N VAL A 100 -1.12 8.36 -1.08
CA VAL A 100 -2.40 9.00 -1.37
C VAL A 100 -3.27 8.08 -2.22
N GLY A 101 -4.57 8.03 -1.92
CA GLY A 101 -5.49 7.11 -2.57
C GLY A 101 -6.92 7.25 -2.07
N ASP A 102 -7.84 6.42 -2.56
CA ASP A 102 -9.24 6.48 -2.13
C ASP A 102 -9.53 5.53 -0.97
N ARG A 103 -10.52 5.86 -0.13
CA ARG A 103 -11.12 4.92 0.86
C ARG A 103 -10.19 4.37 1.95
N TYR A 104 -9.07 5.01 2.24
CA TYR A 104 -8.34 4.74 3.48
C TYR A 104 -9.19 5.09 4.71
N PHE A 105 -8.89 4.46 5.85
CA PHE A 105 -9.47 4.84 7.13
C PHE A 105 -8.61 5.93 7.78
N THR A 106 -8.78 7.16 7.32
CA THR A 106 -8.05 8.33 7.82
C THR A 106 -8.98 9.31 8.52
N ILE A 107 -8.38 10.26 9.23
CA ILE A 107 -9.08 11.43 9.74
C ILE A 107 -9.68 12.27 8.58
N PRO A 108 -10.78 13.01 8.82
CA PRO A 108 -11.39 13.87 7.80
C PRO A 108 -10.46 14.97 7.28
N GLU A 109 -9.58 15.50 8.12
CA GLU A 109 -8.65 16.57 7.75
C GLU A 109 -7.57 16.12 6.75
N ALA A 110 -7.43 14.82 6.49
CA ALA A 110 -6.52 14.26 5.50
C ALA A 110 -7.14 14.17 4.09
N GLU A 111 -8.41 14.53 3.91
CA GLU A 111 -9.09 14.53 2.61
C GLU A 111 -8.65 15.72 1.75
N LEU A 112 -8.19 15.40 0.54
CA LEU A 112 -7.79 16.35 -0.49
C LEU A 112 -9.01 16.83 -1.29
N PRO A 113 -8.93 17.99 -1.98
CA PRO A 113 -10.01 18.47 -2.84
C PRO A 113 -10.42 17.50 -3.97
N SER A 114 -9.55 16.55 -4.33
CA SER A 114 -9.83 15.48 -5.31
C SER A 114 -10.76 14.39 -4.76
N GLY A 115 -10.98 14.34 -3.44
CA GLY A 115 -11.63 13.24 -2.72
C GLY A 115 -10.68 12.08 -2.37
N ASP A 116 -9.38 12.22 -2.65
CA ASP A 116 -8.37 11.28 -2.17
C ASP A 116 -7.97 11.60 -0.73
N LEU A 117 -7.49 10.59 -0.03
CA LEU A 117 -7.10 10.62 1.38
C LEU A 117 -5.59 10.41 1.48
N ILE A 118 -4.94 11.23 2.31
CA ILE A 118 -3.54 11.07 2.65
C ILE A 118 -3.44 10.02 3.76
N CYS A 119 -2.99 8.81 3.44
CA CYS A 119 -2.86 7.72 4.41
C CYS A 119 -1.69 7.94 5.39
N LEU A 120 -0.51 8.22 4.85
CA LEU A 120 0.72 8.43 5.61
C LEU A 120 1.67 9.37 4.88
N VAL A 121 2.59 9.96 5.65
CA VAL A 121 3.72 10.76 5.14
C VAL A 121 5.01 10.26 5.78
N TYR A 122 6.05 10.06 4.99
CA TYR A 122 7.35 9.60 5.47
C TYR A 122 8.43 10.66 5.20
N ASP A 123 9.19 11.03 6.24
CA ASP A 123 10.39 11.86 6.15
C ASP A 123 11.63 10.96 6.06
N VAL A 124 12.28 10.93 4.89
CA VAL A 124 13.46 10.09 4.65
C VAL A 124 14.70 10.58 5.42
N GLN A 125 14.75 11.86 5.78
CA GLN A 125 15.90 12.46 6.46
C GLN A 125 15.84 12.20 7.96
N GLU A 126 14.68 12.40 8.56
CA GLU A 126 14.47 12.19 10.00
C GLU A 126 14.10 10.73 10.32
N ASN A 127 13.81 9.92 9.29
CA ASN A 127 13.33 8.55 9.41
C ASN A 127 12.04 8.47 10.25
N LEU A 128 11.11 9.40 10.01
CA LEU A 128 9.85 9.54 10.74
C LEU A 128 8.66 9.21 9.83
N LEU A 129 7.71 8.46 10.37
CA LEU A 129 6.45 8.13 9.73
C LEU A 129 5.30 8.85 10.44
N TYR A 130 4.61 9.71 9.70
CA TYR A 130 3.41 10.40 10.12
C TYR A 130 2.19 9.64 9.60
N ASP A 131 1.26 9.33 10.49
CA ASP A 131 0.11 8.48 10.22
C ASP A 131 -1.20 9.27 10.40
N ASN A 132 -2.04 9.26 9.38
CA ASN A 132 -3.35 9.92 9.41
C ASN A 132 -4.50 8.97 9.75
N TYR A 133 -4.22 7.74 10.18
CA TYR A 133 -5.24 6.80 10.63
C TYR A 133 -6.14 7.41 11.72
N ASP A 134 -7.43 7.11 11.63
CA ASP A 134 -8.44 7.60 12.59
C ASP A 134 -8.40 6.80 13.89
N HIS A 135 -7.34 7.02 14.66
CA HIS A 135 -7.19 6.53 16.02
C HIS A 135 -8.24 7.15 16.96
N ALA A 136 -8.70 6.38 17.94
CA ALA A 136 -9.58 6.87 19.00
C ALA A 136 -8.98 8.05 19.79
N GLU A 137 -7.65 8.10 19.89
CA GLU A 137 -6.91 9.22 20.48
C GLU A 137 -6.11 9.95 19.39
N PRO A 138 -6.26 11.27 19.23
CA PRO A 138 -5.51 12.02 18.23
C PRO A 138 -3.99 11.94 18.45
N SER A 139 -3.25 11.51 17.44
CA SER A 139 -1.79 11.65 17.40
C SER A 139 -1.40 13.09 17.07
N ALA A 140 -0.34 13.61 17.72
CA ALA A 140 0.24 14.90 17.37
C ALA A 140 0.94 14.89 15.99
N ASP A 141 1.23 13.69 15.47
CA ASP A 141 2.06 13.46 14.29
C ASP A 141 1.21 13.24 13.02
N ARG A 142 0.12 14.02 12.87
CA ARG A 142 -0.79 13.98 11.72
C ARG A 142 -0.42 15.03 10.68
N VAL A 143 -0.64 14.74 9.40
CA VAL A 143 -0.41 15.67 8.29
C VAL A 143 -1.74 15.94 7.58
N PRO A 144 -2.49 16.99 7.98
CA PRO A 144 -3.73 17.37 7.31
C PRO A 144 -3.47 17.89 5.89
N ALA A 145 -4.50 17.93 5.05
CA ALA A 145 -4.43 18.30 3.65
C ALA A 145 -3.79 19.68 3.41
N GLU A 146 -4.10 20.67 4.25
CA GLU A 146 -3.48 22.01 4.17
C GLU A 146 -1.96 21.94 4.37
N ARG A 147 -1.49 21.19 5.38
CA ARG A 147 -0.05 21.00 5.62
C ARG A 147 0.59 20.18 4.51
N ALA A 148 -0.10 19.18 3.99
CA ALA A 148 0.39 18.37 2.89
C ALA A 148 0.58 19.22 1.63
N LYS A 149 -0.35 20.13 1.32
CA LYS A 149 -0.20 21.07 0.21
C LYS A 149 1.04 21.98 0.36
N GLU A 150 1.39 22.39 1.58
CA GLU A 150 2.63 23.14 1.82
C GLU A 150 3.88 22.29 1.54
N LEU A 151 3.87 21.01 1.91
CA LEU A 151 5.02 20.09 1.76
C LEU A 151 5.21 19.60 0.32
N PHE A 152 4.12 19.30 -0.37
CA PHE A 152 4.12 18.60 -1.66
C PHE A 152 3.74 19.51 -2.85
N GLY A 153 3.29 20.74 -2.58
CA GLY A 153 2.83 21.67 -3.60
C GLY A 153 1.57 21.18 -4.32
N ASN A 154 1.47 21.46 -5.62
CA ASN A 154 0.29 21.05 -6.42
C ASN A 154 0.28 19.55 -6.76
N ALA A 155 1.41 18.85 -6.65
CA ALA A 155 1.49 17.44 -7.03
C ALA A 155 0.54 16.56 -6.20
N ILE A 156 0.33 16.90 -4.92
CA ILE A 156 -0.58 16.15 -4.05
C ILE A 156 -2.06 16.40 -4.34
N LEU A 157 -2.38 17.42 -5.15
CA LEU A 157 -3.77 17.72 -5.53
C LEU A 157 -4.21 16.91 -6.76
N GLU A 158 -3.28 16.23 -7.43
CA GLU A 158 -3.61 15.36 -8.56
C GLU A 158 -4.30 14.09 -8.06
N PRO A 159 -5.41 13.69 -8.70
CA PRO A 159 -6.11 12.49 -8.28
C PRO A 159 -5.25 11.25 -8.52
N ALA A 160 -5.25 10.34 -7.55
CA ALA A 160 -4.54 9.08 -7.64
C ALA A 160 -5.00 8.27 -8.86
N PRO A 161 -4.06 7.64 -9.60
CA PRO A 161 -4.41 6.75 -10.71
C PRO A 161 -5.06 5.46 -10.18
N PRO A 162 -5.83 4.74 -11.02
CA PRO A 162 -6.29 3.39 -10.69
C PRO A 162 -5.11 2.45 -10.40
N ILE A 163 -5.29 1.54 -9.44
CA ILE A 163 -4.34 0.46 -9.20
C ILE A 163 -4.48 -0.57 -10.34
N GLU A 164 -3.38 -0.84 -11.03
CA GLU A 164 -3.29 -1.84 -12.11
C GLU A 164 -3.23 -3.29 -11.61
#